data_AF-A0A127JWV2-F1
#
_entry.id   AF-A0A127JWV2-F1
#
_cell.length_a   1.000
_cell.length_b   1.000
_cell.length_c   1.000
_cell.angle_alpha   90.00
_cell.angle_beta   90.00
_cell.angle_gamma   90.00
#
_symmetry.space_group_name_H-M   'P 1'
#
loop_
_entity.id
_entity.type
_entity.pdbx_description
1 polymer ?
#
loop_
_entity_poly.entity_id
_entity_poly.type
_entity_poly.pdbx_seq_one_letter_code
_entity_poly.pdbx_strand_id
1 'polypeptide(L)'
;MTRQDVIERIRESASRGSATPTLGPNRAQYLAEQTELLIGSVIEPSSATVIGETYGYGVFDELKSEHVLAVAHDADRWLLFRPVKGEYSLAHGPDVEHLTIWGFSSPDALAEWLG
;
A
#
# COMPACT_ATOMS: atom_id res chain seq x y z
N MET A 1 5.52 -12.03 8.93
CA MET A 1 5.90 -10.61 8.76
C MET A 1 5.26 -9.86 9.92
N THR A 2 6.04 -9.11 10.67
CA THR A 2 5.59 -8.31 11.83
C THR A 2 5.26 -6.87 11.41
N ARG A 3 4.59 -6.11 12.28
CA ARG A 3 4.45 -4.66 12.13
C ARG A 3 5.79 -3.95 11.92
N GLN A 4 6.84 -4.33 12.64
CA GLN A 4 8.15 -3.73 12.51
C GLN A 4 8.78 -4.00 11.13
N ASP A 5 8.63 -5.23 10.62
CA ASP A 5 9.10 -5.60 9.28
C ASP A 5 8.45 -4.72 8.20
N VAL A 6 7.15 -4.40 8.36
CA VAL A 6 6.43 -3.52 7.43
C VAL A 6 6.98 -2.11 7.48
N ILE A 7 7.19 -1.54 8.67
CA ILE A 7 7.73 -0.18 8.82
C ILE A 7 9.09 -0.09 8.15
N GLU A 8 9.95 -1.08 8.34
CA GLU A 8 11.26 -1.15 7.70
C GLU A 8 11.16 -1.21 6.18
N ARG A 9 10.26 -2.04 5.65
CA ARG A 9 10.01 -2.14 4.20
C ARG A 9 9.45 -0.86 3.59
N ILE A 10 8.58 -0.14 4.30
CA ILE A 10 8.04 1.16 3.85
C ILE A 10 9.17 2.19 3.82
N ARG A 11 10.02 2.24 4.86
CA ARG A 11 11.19 3.13 4.90
C ARG A 11 12.18 2.81 3.78
N GLU A 12 12.42 1.52 3.53
CA GLU A 12 13.27 1.06 2.43
C GLU A 12 12.71 1.52 1.08
N SER A 13 11.40 1.34 0.86
CA SER A 13 10.69 1.84 -0.32
C SER A 13 10.84 3.35 -0.48
N ALA A 14 10.59 4.13 0.57
CA ALA A 14 10.74 5.59 0.54
C ALA A 14 12.18 6.04 0.24
N SER A 15 13.20 5.30 0.71
CA SER A 15 14.61 5.64 0.47
C SER A 15 15.06 5.46 -0.97
N ARG A 16 14.35 4.63 -1.76
CA ARG A 16 14.54 4.51 -3.22
C ARG A 16 13.95 5.69 -4.00
N GLY A 17 13.24 6.58 -3.31
CA GLY A 17 12.43 7.64 -3.92
C GLY A 17 11.01 7.17 -4.21
N SER A 18 10.14 8.13 -4.50
CA SER A 18 8.75 7.87 -4.86
C SER A 18 8.37 8.59 -6.14
N ALA A 19 7.44 8.02 -6.92
CA ALA A 19 6.80 8.63 -8.07
C ALA A 19 5.72 9.66 -7.68
N THR A 20 5.33 9.70 -6.40
CA THR A 20 4.30 10.62 -5.89
C THR A 20 4.58 12.07 -6.31
N PRO A 21 3.58 12.80 -6.86
CA PRO A 21 3.69 14.24 -7.11
C PRO A 21 3.79 15.03 -5.80
N THR A 22 4.58 16.10 -5.81
CA THR A 22 4.74 16.94 -4.62
C THR A 22 3.69 18.05 -4.61
N LEU A 23 2.95 18.18 -3.52
CA LEU A 23 2.06 19.31 -3.26
C LEU A 23 2.79 20.38 -2.44
N GLY A 24 3.84 20.98 -3.00
CA GLY A 24 4.62 22.01 -2.30
C GLY A 24 6.03 22.23 -2.86
N PRO A 25 6.74 23.27 -2.41
CA PRO A 25 8.05 23.65 -2.95
C PRO A 25 9.19 22.71 -2.50
N ASN A 26 9.03 21.98 -1.40
CA ASN A 26 10.06 21.10 -0.84
C ASN A 26 9.65 19.62 -0.94
N ARG A 27 10.10 18.96 -2.01
CA ARG A 27 9.82 17.53 -2.27
C ARG A 27 10.32 16.62 -1.14
N ALA A 28 11.53 16.83 -0.65
CA ALA A 28 12.12 15.94 0.35
C ALA A 28 11.33 15.99 1.67
N GLN A 29 10.96 17.19 2.11
CA GLN A 29 10.14 17.37 3.30
C GLN A 29 8.75 16.75 3.12
N TYR A 30 8.09 17.01 1.99
CA TYR A 30 6.77 16.45 1.71
C TYR A 30 6.78 14.91 1.74
N LEU A 31 7.74 14.28 1.06
CA LEU A 31 7.84 12.82 1.04
C LEU A 31 8.12 12.27 2.45
N ALA A 32 8.94 12.94 3.25
CA ALA A 32 9.20 12.53 4.63
C ALA A 32 7.93 12.61 5.50
N GLU A 33 7.18 13.71 5.42
CA GLU A 33 5.92 13.88 6.15
C GLU A 33 4.87 12.83 5.76
N GLN A 34 4.68 12.59 4.47
CA GLN A 34 3.72 11.57 4.01
C GLN A 34 4.17 10.14 4.37
N THR A 35 5.49 9.88 4.37
CA THR A 35 6.02 8.58 4.83
C THR A 35 5.72 8.35 6.30
N GLU A 36 5.90 9.36 7.15
CA GLU A 36 5.59 9.23 8.59
C GLU A 36 4.09 9.08 8.85
N LEU A 37 3.24 9.74 8.06
CA LEU A 37 1.79 9.53 8.12
C LEU A 37 1.43 8.08 7.76
N LEU A 38 1.99 7.54 6.67
CA LEU A 38 1.79 6.14 6.29
C LEU A 38 2.29 5.18 7.38
N ILE A 39 3.46 5.43 7.98
CA ILE A 39 3.99 4.64 9.10
C ILE A 39 3.03 4.67 10.30
N GLY A 40 2.41 5.82 10.57
CA GLY A 40 1.39 5.98 11.61
C GLY A 40 0.14 5.10 11.38
N SER A 41 -0.18 4.82 10.12
CA SER A 41 -1.31 3.96 9.70
C SER A 41 -0.96 2.47 9.65
N VAL A 42 0.29 2.05 9.92
CA VAL A 42 0.70 0.65 9.87
C VAL A 42 0.05 -0.17 11.00
N ILE A 43 -0.60 -1.26 10.61
CA ILE A 43 -1.24 -2.24 11.49
C ILE A 43 -0.41 -3.52 11.63
N GLU A 44 -0.85 -4.47 12.46
CA GLU A 44 -0.29 -5.83 12.40
C GLU A 44 -0.70 -6.49 11.08
N PRO A 45 0.25 -7.06 10.31
CA PRO A 45 -0.06 -7.64 9.02
C PRO A 45 -1.06 -8.79 9.13
N SER A 46 -2.14 -8.71 8.34
CA SER A 46 -3.19 -9.73 8.31
C SER A 46 -3.51 -10.14 6.88
N SER A 47 -3.89 -11.41 6.68
CA SER A 47 -4.32 -11.90 5.36
C SER A 47 -5.50 -11.09 4.85
N ALA A 48 -5.41 -10.62 3.62
CA ALA A 48 -6.43 -9.83 2.96
C ALA A 48 -7.11 -10.60 1.83
N THR A 49 -8.41 -10.41 1.69
CA THR A 49 -9.19 -10.95 0.58
C THR A 49 -9.64 -9.81 -0.32
N VAL A 50 -9.19 -9.87 -1.57
CA VAL A 50 -9.62 -8.94 -2.62
C VAL A 50 -10.79 -9.58 -3.36
N ILE A 51 -11.89 -8.86 -3.49
CA ILE A 51 -13.14 -9.32 -4.12
C ILE A 51 -13.44 -8.65 -5.46
N GLY A 52 -12.65 -7.64 -5.84
CA GLY A 52 -12.79 -6.94 -7.10
C GLY A 52 -11.74 -5.87 -7.34
N GLU A 53 -11.87 -5.18 -8.45
CA GLU A 53 -10.98 -4.11 -8.91
C GLU A 53 -11.80 -2.95 -9.48
N THR A 54 -11.37 -1.72 -9.18
CA THR A 54 -12.05 -0.49 -9.61
C THR A 54 -11.72 -0.18 -11.06
N TYR A 55 -10.44 -0.19 -11.41
CA TYR A 55 -9.96 -0.04 -12.78
C TYR A 55 -9.43 -1.36 -13.29
N GLY A 56 -10.11 -1.98 -14.27
CA GLY A 56 -9.82 -3.32 -14.79
C GLY A 56 -8.49 -3.45 -15.54
N TYR A 57 -7.38 -3.20 -14.86
CA TYR A 57 -6.02 -3.37 -15.37
C TYR A 57 -5.47 -4.79 -15.13
N GLY A 58 -6.25 -5.65 -14.47
CA GLY A 58 -5.93 -7.07 -14.29
C GLY A 58 -5.17 -7.36 -13.01
N VAL A 59 -4.98 -6.38 -12.12
CA VAL A 59 -4.28 -6.60 -10.85
C VAL A 59 -5.08 -7.55 -9.96
N PHE A 60 -6.41 -7.51 -10.02
CA PHE A 60 -7.25 -8.46 -9.28
C PHE A 60 -7.02 -9.91 -9.68
N ASP A 61 -6.83 -10.18 -10.97
CA ASP A 61 -6.56 -11.53 -11.46
C ASP A 61 -5.23 -12.07 -10.95
N GLU A 62 -4.25 -11.20 -10.71
CA GLU A 62 -3.01 -11.58 -10.06
C GLU A 62 -3.20 -11.84 -8.55
N LEU A 63 -3.83 -10.89 -7.86
CA LEU A 63 -3.96 -10.92 -6.40
C LEU A 63 -4.86 -12.05 -5.89
N LYS A 64 -5.92 -12.42 -6.63
CA LYS A 64 -6.84 -13.50 -6.21
C LYS A 64 -6.16 -14.87 -6.05
N SER A 65 -4.99 -15.03 -6.67
CA SER A 65 -4.22 -16.28 -6.66
C SER A 65 -3.01 -16.25 -5.73
N GLU A 66 -2.77 -15.11 -5.08
CA GLU A 66 -1.59 -14.89 -4.25
C GLU A 66 -1.97 -14.62 -2.80
N HIS A 67 -1.02 -14.87 -1.90
CA HIS A 67 -1.15 -14.46 -0.52
C HIS A 67 -0.82 -12.97 -0.39
N VAL A 68 -1.84 -12.18 -0.05
CA VAL A 68 -1.75 -10.72 0.08
C VAL A 68 -2.00 -10.35 1.53
N LEU A 69 -1.24 -9.38 2.03
CA LEU A 69 -1.34 -8.89 3.40
C LEU A 69 -1.85 -7.45 3.41
N ALA A 70 -2.84 -7.15 4.24
CA ALA A 70 -3.11 -5.77 4.63
C ALA A 70 -2.04 -5.32 5.63
N VAL A 71 -1.41 -4.18 5.36
CA VAL A 71 -0.25 -3.70 6.13
C VAL A 71 -0.40 -2.28 6.66
N ALA A 72 -1.29 -1.47 6.09
CA ALA A 72 -1.68 -0.18 6.65
C ALA A 72 -3.18 0.07 6.43
N HIS A 73 -3.80 0.84 7.33
CA HIS A 73 -5.23 1.12 7.30
C HIS A 73 -5.51 2.54 7.79
N ASP A 74 -6.36 3.27 7.05
CA ASP A 74 -6.92 4.56 7.45
C ASP A 74 -8.34 4.70 6.90
N ALA A 75 -9.33 4.77 7.79
CA ALA A 75 -10.76 4.83 7.48
C ALA A 75 -11.26 3.67 6.59
N ASP A 76 -11.39 3.88 5.29
CA ASP A 76 -11.81 2.89 4.29
C ASP A 76 -10.67 2.47 3.35
N ARG A 77 -9.46 3.03 3.54
CA ARG A 77 -8.27 2.79 2.72
C ARG A 77 -7.36 1.77 3.35
N TRP A 78 -6.90 0.85 2.53
CA TRP A 78 -6.04 -0.25 2.91
C TRP A 78 -4.82 -0.28 1.99
N LEU A 79 -3.63 -0.33 2.58
CA LEU A 79 -2.43 -0.66 1.83
C LEU A 79 -2.23 -2.17 1.87
N LEU A 80 -2.25 -2.79 0.70
CA LEU A 80 -1.95 -4.20 0.53
C LEU A 80 -0.48 -4.39 0.18
N PHE A 81 0.09 -5.52 0.57
CA PHE A 81 1.44 -5.91 0.27
C PHE A 81 1.50 -7.35 -0.23
N ARG A 82 2.22 -7.57 -1.34
CA ARG A 82 2.51 -8.89 -1.93
C ARG A 82 3.93 -9.31 -1.57
N PRO A 83 4.13 -10.24 -0.63
CA PRO A 83 5.48 -10.63 -0.21
C PRO A 83 6.35 -11.21 -1.32
N VAL A 84 5.74 -11.92 -2.27
CA VAL A 84 6.46 -12.59 -3.37
C VAL A 84 7.05 -11.59 -4.35
N LYS A 85 6.29 -10.56 -4.73
CA LYS A 85 6.73 -9.54 -5.69
C LYS A 85 7.38 -8.31 -5.04
N GLY A 86 7.15 -8.09 -3.75
CA GLY A 86 7.62 -6.89 -3.06
C GLY A 86 6.85 -5.63 -3.48
N GLU A 87 5.59 -5.80 -3.87
CA GLU A 87 4.74 -4.73 -4.39
C GLU A 87 3.62 -4.37 -3.40
N TYR A 88 3.18 -3.13 -3.47
CA TYR A 88 2.07 -2.58 -2.73
C TYR A 88 0.89 -2.35 -3.67
N SER A 89 -0.32 -2.25 -3.12
CA SER A 89 -1.51 -1.87 -3.89
C SER A 89 -2.49 -1.15 -2.98
N LEU A 90 -3.13 -0.10 -3.49
CA LEU A 90 -4.22 0.55 -2.79
C LEU A 90 -5.52 -0.23 -2.94
N ALA A 91 -6.21 -0.44 -1.84
CA ALA A 91 -7.55 -0.99 -1.82
C ALA A 91 -8.48 -0.18 -0.92
N HIS A 92 -9.79 -0.36 -1.14
CA HIS A 92 -10.84 0.19 -0.29
C HIS A 92 -11.85 -0.89 0.10
N GLY A 93 -12.44 -0.74 1.27
CA GLY A 93 -13.46 -1.68 1.75
C GLY A 93 -13.74 -1.57 3.24
N PRO A 94 -14.84 -2.17 3.70
CA PRO A 94 -15.27 -2.08 5.10
C PRO A 94 -14.39 -2.90 6.04
N ASP A 95 -13.76 -3.96 5.55
CA ASP A 95 -12.90 -4.86 6.32
C ASP A 95 -11.92 -5.61 5.41
N VAL A 96 -10.97 -6.30 6.05
CA VAL A 96 -9.86 -6.98 5.39
C VAL A 96 -10.27 -8.17 4.51
N GLU A 97 -11.51 -8.66 4.64
CA GLU A 97 -12.05 -9.77 3.86
C GLU A 97 -12.85 -9.29 2.63
N HIS A 98 -13.17 -8.00 2.54
CA HIS A 98 -14.03 -7.42 1.50
C HIS A 98 -13.39 -6.21 0.82
N LEU A 99 -12.18 -6.39 0.29
CA LEU A 99 -11.42 -5.30 -0.32
C LEU A 99 -11.58 -5.23 -1.84
N THR A 100 -11.76 -4.03 -2.37
CA THR A 100 -11.71 -3.72 -3.80
C THR A 100 -10.43 -2.94 -4.07
N ILE A 101 -9.56 -3.46 -4.93
CA ILE A 101 -8.34 -2.74 -5.28
C ILE A 101 -8.64 -1.58 -6.23
N TRP A 102 -7.79 -0.56 -6.22
CA TRP A 102 -7.92 0.54 -7.16
C TRP A 102 -7.55 0.10 -8.57
N GLY A 103 -6.45 -0.66 -8.73
CA GLY A 103 -6.04 -1.27 -10.00
C GLY A 103 -4.56 -1.05 -10.37
N PHE A 104 -3.73 -0.64 -9.41
CA PHE A 104 -2.29 -0.48 -9.60
C PHE A 104 -1.53 -1.26 -8.54
N SER A 105 -0.31 -1.65 -8.90
CA SER A 105 0.66 -2.23 -7.98
C SER A 105 2.07 -1.76 -8.33
N SER A 106 2.87 -1.46 -7.32
CA SER A 106 4.28 -1.07 -7.51
C SER A 106 5.10 -1.27 -6.23
N PRO A 107 6.45 -1.29 -6.31
CA PRO A 107 7.31 -1.36 -5.13
C PRO A 107 7.41 -0.03 -4.34
N ASP A 108 6.68 1.00 -4.77
CA ASP A 108 6.63 2.33 -4.17
C ASP A 108 5.41 2.45 -3.24
N ALA A 109 5.61 2.14 -1.97
CA ALA A 109 4.55 2.12 -0.97
C ALA A 109 3.83 3.47 -0.86
N LEU A 110 4.57 4.57 -1.04
CA LEU A 110 4.03 5.90 -0.86
C LEU A 110 3.18 6.35 -2.05
N ALA A 111 3.61 6.02 -3.28
CA ALA A 111 2.81 6.28 -4.46
C ALA A 111 1.48 5.52 -4.40
N GLU A 112 1.52 4.22 -4.09
CA GLU A 112 0.29 3.44 -3.95
C GLU A 112 -0.57 3.97 -2.80
N TRP A 113 0.03 4.32 -1.66
CA TRP A 113 -0.75 4.87 -0.55
C TRP A 113 -1.49 6.13 -0.95
N LEU A 114 -0.84 7.07 -1.64
CA LEU A 114 -1.41 8.39 -1.93
C LEU A 114 -2.39 8.42 -3.11
N GLY A 115 -2.41 7.38 -3.96
CA GLY A 115 -3.29 7.27 -5.12
C GLY A 115 -2.74 7.99 -6.34
#